data_AF-A0A951P0M2-F1
#
_entry.id   AF-A0A951P0M2-F1
#
_cell.length_a   1.000
_cell.length_b   1.000
_cell.length_c   1.000
_cell.angle_alpha   90.00
_cell.angle_beta   90.00
_cell.angle_gamma   90.00
#
_symmetry.space_group_name_H-M   'P 1'
#
loop_
_entity.id
_entity.type
_entity.pdbx_description
1 polymer ?
#
loop_
_entity_poly.entity_id
_entity_poly.type
_entity_poly.pdbx_seq_one_letter_code
_entity_poly.pdbx_strand_id
1 'polypeptide(L)' 'MNLSPKALRFIIEVLGYRIQAYEAQLESDSLDEDTASEIGNDALYLETLRQELSESLNSLPSPLPNIAKVTP' A
#
# COMPACT_ATOMS: atom_id res chain seq x y z
N MET A 1 7.11 9.69 -9.37
CA MET A 1 8.22 8.70 -9.43
C MET A 1 7.93 7.69 -10.53
N ASN A 2 8.94 7.16 -11.21
CA ASN A 2 8.74 6.11 -12.21
C ASN A 2 9.02 4.73 -11.58
N LEU A 3 8.09 4.26 -10.73
CA LEU A 3 8.21 2.97 -10.03
C LEU A 3 7.68 1.85 -10.92
N SER A 4 8.39 0.72 -10.96
CA SER A 4 7.88 -0.46 -11.66
C SER A 4 6.66 -1.05 -10.94
N PRO A 5 5.77 -1.79 -11.63
CA PRO A 5 4.65 -2.49 -10.98
C PRO A 5 5.10 -3.41 -9.83
N LYS A 6 6.30 -4.02 -9.96
CA LYS A 6 6.88 -4.87 -8.91
C LYS A 6 7.29 -4.05 -7.69
N ALA A 7 7.89 -2.87 -7.90
CA ALA A 7 8.26 -1.97 -6.81
C ALA A 7 7.00 -1.46 -6.08
N LEU A 8 5.95 -1.06 -6.81
CA LEU A 8 4.68 -0.66 -6.23
C LEU A 8 4.06 -1.76 -5.35
N ARG A 9 4.04 -3.01 -5.83
CA ARG A 9 3.54 -4.15 -5.04
C ARG A 9 4.30 -4.33 -3.72
N PHE A 10 5.63 -4.30 -3.76
CA PHE A 10 6.43 -4.41 -2.53
C PHE A 10 6.20 -3.24 -1.57
N ILE A 11 6.07 -2.02 -2.09
CA ILE A 11 5.79 -0.86 -1.23
C ILE A 11 4.41 -1.01 -0.57
N ILE A 12 3.37 -1.39 -1.32
CA ILE A 12 2.03 -1.64 -0.79
C ILE A 12 2.06 -2.70 0.32
N GLU A 13 2.81 -3.78 0.12
CA GLU A 13 2.98 -4.87 1.09
C GLU A 13 3.68 -4.39 2.38
N VAL A 14 4.78 -3.66 2.24
CA VAL A 14 5.52 -3.08 3.39
C VAL A 14 4.68 -2.08 4.17
N LEU A 15 3.90 -1.24 3.48
CA LEU A 15 2.95 -0.33 4.13
C LEU A 15 1.92 -1.12 4.94
N GLY A 16 1.38 -2.21 4.40
CA GLY A 16 0.47 -3.10 5.11
C GLY A 16 1.08 -3.67 6.39
N TYR A 17 2.32 -4.17 6.35
CA TYR A 17 3.01 -4.66 7.55
C TYR A 17 3.23 -3.57 8.60
N ARG A 18 3.54 -2.33 8.19
CA ARG A 18 3.74 -1.23 9.13
C ARG A 18 2.43 -0.78 9.79
N ILE A 19 1.35 -0.71 9.02
CA ILE A 19 0.00 -0.40 9.53
C ILE A 19 -0.41 -1.43 10.58
N GLN A 20 -0.26 -2.73 10.27
CA GLN A 20 -0.56 -3.80 11.24
C GLN A 20 0.26 -3.68 12.53
N ALA A 21 1.54 -3.31 12.42
CA ALA A 21 2.37 -3.10 13.61
C ALA A 21 1.88 -1.91 14.45
N TYR A 22 1.40 -0.83 13.82
CA TYR A 22 0.81 0.31 14.52
C TYR A 22 -0.54 -0.04 15.15
N GLU A 23 -1.42 -0.75 14.45
CA GLU A 23 -2.69 -1.23 15.00
C GLU A 23 -2.45 -2.13 16.24
N ALA A 24 -1.52 -3.08 16.15
CA ALA A 24 -1.14 -3.92 17.29
C ALA A 24 -0.55 -3.12 18.46
N GLN A 25 0.15 -2.02 18.18
CA GLN A 25 0.68 -1.14 19.22
C GLN A 25 -0.43 -0.33 19.90
N LEU A 26 -1.43 0.12 19.14
CA LEU A 26 -2.60 0.86 19.65
C LEU A 26 -3.52 -0.02 20.52
N GLU A 27 -3.52 -1.33 20.28
CA GLU A 27 -4.22 -2.31 21.14
C GLU A 27 -3.50 -2.56 22.48
N SER A 28 -2.28 -2.05 22.65
CA SER A 28 -1.53 -2.16 23.91
C SER A 28 -1.94 -1.06 24.89
N ASP A 29 -2.33 -1.45 26.12
CA ASP A 29 -2.66 -0.53 27.24
C ASP A 29 -1.45 0.31 27.74
N SER A 30 -0.30 0.20 27.10
CA SER A 30 0.97 0.83 27.52
C SER A 30 1.22 2.22 26.93
N LEU A 31 0.37 2.71 26.03
CA LEU A 31 0.57 3.99 25.37
C LEU A 31 -0.16 5.11 26.12
N ASP A 32 0.52 6.25 26.27
CA ASP A 32 -0.16 7.49 26.62
C ASP A 32 -0.97 8.03 25.43
N GLU A 33 -1.91 8.93 25.72
CA GLU A 33 -2.86 9.46 24.74
C GLU A 33 -2.18 10.20 23.58
N ASP A 34 -1.10 10.94 23.86
CA ASP A 34 -0.37 11.68 22.83
C ASP A 34 0.32 10.70 21.87
N THR A 35 1.02 9.70 22.40
CA THR A 35 1.67 8.66 21.61
C THR A 35 0.65 7.83 20.81
N ALA A 36 -0.49 7.48 21.41
CA ALA A 36 -1.56 6.77 20.72
C ALA A 36 -2.15 7.61 19.57
N SER A 37 -2.32 8.91 19.78
CA SER A 37 -2.79 9.84 18.74
C SER A 37 -1.80 9.95 17.58
N GLU A 38 -0.50 10.08 17.87
CA GLU A 38 0.56 10.11 16.84
C GLU A 38 0.56 8.83 15.99
N ILE A 39 0.56 7.67 16.63
CA ILE A 39 0.55 6.37 15.94
C ILE A 39 -0.73 6.19 15.12
N GLY A 40 -1.89 6.60 15.65
CA GLY A 40 -3.16 6.55 14.94
C GLY A 40 -3.17 7.41 13.68
N ASN A 41 -2.64 8.63 13.77
CA ASN A 41 -2.52 9.54 12.63
C ASN A 41 -1.56 9.01 11.56
N ASP A 42 -0.42 8.47 11.97
CA ASP A 42 0.55 7.84 11.08
C ASP A 42 -0.07 6.62 10.37
N ALA A 43 -0.78 5.76 11.09
CA ALA A 43 -1.46 4.60 10.51
C ALA A 43 -2.48 5.00 9.44
N LEU A 44 -3.28 6.04 9.72
CA LEU A 44 -4.27 6.57 8.77
C LEU A 44 -3.61 7.16 7.51
N TYR A 45 -2.50 7.88 7.67
CA TYR A 45 -1.74 8.40 6.55
C TYR A 45 -1.16 7.28 5.68
N LEU A 46 -0.57 6.25 6.31
CA LEU A 46 -0.01 5.10 5.60
C LEU A 46 -1.10 4.31 4.86
N GLU A 47 -2.29 4.14 5.44
CA GLU A 47 -3.41 3.47 4.77
C GLU A 47 -3.89 4.27 3.55
N THR A 48 -3.99 5.59 3.67
CA THR A 48 -4.33 6.47 2.54
C THR A 48 -3.30 6.32 1.41
N LEU A 49 -2.01 6.39 1.74
CA LEU A 49 -0.92 6.18 0.77
C LEU A 49 -0.98 4.78 0.14
N ARG A 50 -1.28 3.74 0.92
CA ARG A 50 -1.41 2.36 0.43
C ARG A 50 -2.56 2.26 -0.59
N GLN A 51 -3.67 2.93 -0.34
CA GLN A 51 -4.82 2.97 -1.26
C GLN A 51 -4.47 3.69 -2.57
N GLU A 52 -3.86 4.88 -2.51
CA GLU A 52 -3.43 5.64 -3.69
C GLU A 52 -2.45 4.85 -4.57
N LEU A 53 -1.49 4.14 -3.96
CA LEU A 53 -0.55 3.29 -4.69
C LEU A 53 -1.23 2.06 -5.29
N SER A 54 -2.24 1.50 -4.62
CA SER A 54 -3.03 0.37 -5.11
C SER A 54 -3.88 0.77 -6.32
N GLU A 55 -4.52 1.94 -6.27
CA GLU A 55 -5.25 2.51 -7.40
C GLU A 55 -4.31 2.79 -8.58
N SER A 56 -3.16 3.39 -8.30
CA SER A 56 -2.12 3.63 -9.31
C SER A 56 -1.69 2.33 -9.99
N LEU A 57 -1.47 1.25 -9.22
CA LEU A 57 -1.10 -0.06 -9.76
C LEU A 57 -2.22 -0.68 -10.62
N ASN A 58 -3.48 -0.55 -10.21
CA ASN A 58 -4.64 -1.07 -10.93
C ASN A 58 -4.94 -0.28 -12.22
N SER A 59 -4.57 1.00 -12.26
CA SER A 59 -4.68 1.84 -13.44
C SER A 59 -3.64 1.55 -14.53
N LEU A 60 -2.60 0.76 -14.21
CA LEU A 60 -1.57 0.41 -15.18
C LEU A 60 -2.17 -0.50 -16.27
N PRO A 61 -1.88 -0.22 -17.55
CA PRO A 61 -2.36 -1.06 -18.63
C PRO A 61 -1.87 -2.50 -18.44
N SER A 62 -2.80 -3.44 -18.41
CA SER A 62 -2.51 -4.87 -18.49
C SER A 62 -1.59 -5.12 -19.69
N PRO A 63 -0.56 -5.98 -19.58
CA PRO A 63 0.20 -6.37 -20.76
C PRO A 63 -0.80 -6.94 -21.77
N LEU A 64 -0.88 -6.28 -22.93
CA LEU A 64 -1.85 -6.58 -23.99
C LEU A 64 -1.85 -8.08 -24.31
N PRO A 65 -3.02 -8.68 -24.62
CA PRO A 65 -3.07 -10.02 -25.17
C PRO A 65 -2.19 -10.08 -26.41
N ASN A 66 -1.30 -11.06 -26.44
CA ASN A 66 -0.42 -11.40 -27.54
C ASN A 66 -1.19 -11.40 -28.87
N ILE A 67 -0.75 -10.61 -29.84
CA ILE A 67 -1.16 -10.63 -31.25
C ILE A 67 -0.70 -11.93 -31.92
N ALA A 68 -1.16 -13.07 -31.40
CA ALA A 68 -1.05 -14.37 -32.03
C ALA A 68 -2.38 -14.68 -32.74
N LYS A 69 -2.60 -14.00 -33.87
CA LYS A 69 -3.39 -14.48 -35.03
C LYS A 69 -3.24 -13.48 -36.18
N VAL A 70 -2.04 -13.45 -36.75
CA VAL A 70 -1.89 -13.09 -38.16
C VAL A 70 -2.37 -14.30 -38.95
N THR A 71 -3.62 -14.23 -39.42
CA THR A 71 -4.13 -15.09 -40.48
C THR A 71 -3.56 -14.63 -41.82
N PRO A 72 -3.12 -15.53 -42.71
CA PRO A 72 -3.50 -15.44 -44.11
C PRO A 72 -4.94 -15.93 -44.31
#